data_AF-E6TBQ4-F1
#
_entry.id   AF-E6TBQ4-F1
#
_cell.length_a   1.000
_cell.length_b   1.000
_cell.length_c   1.000
_cell.angle_alpha   90.00
_cell.angle_beta   90.00
_cell.angle_gamma   90.00
#
_symmetry.space_group_name_H-M   'P 1'
#
loop_
_entity.id
_entity.type
_entity.pdbx_description
1 polymer ?
#
loop_
_entity_poly.entity_id
_entity_poly.type
_entity_poly.pdbx_seq_one_letter_code
_entity_poly.pdbx_strand_id
1 'polypeptide(L)'
;MTTLRWRLYAALAIAAGATAHLSGAGGLWTVLAGLLAPVLVVAAPSFVRSVVAGAATPGPRENPVDADMSGTEFEDYVARIARTCGVPVIMTSMTGDWGVDLIVGHRPHRLAVQCKRLSRPVGAGAVQEVVAGAPMQDCTQTMVVTNHEFTPAARKLAELHGCTLVGGADLPRLRSTIRRLTRPAEPPSSSAPRPPP
;
A
#
# COMPACT_ATOMS: atom_id res chain seq x y z
N MET A 1 -18.48 30.05 7.07
CA MET A 1 -18.08 28.65 7.36
C MET A 1 -18.51 28.13 8.75
N THR A 2 -19.01 28.97 9.66
CA THR A 2 -19.45 28.60 11.02
C THR A 2 -20.85 28.00 11.08
N THR A 3 -21.77 28.50 10.24
CA THR A 3 -23.17 28.05 10.17
C THR A 3 -23.33 26.61 9.67
N LEU A 4 -22.47 26.17 8.74
CA LEU A 4 -22.48 24.81 8.21
C LEU A 4 -22.04 23.78 9.27
N ARG A 5 -21.03 24.12 10.08
CA ARG A 5 -20.54 23.25 11.16
C ARG A 5 -21.57 23.06 12.26
N TRP A 6 -22.26 24.13 12.66
CA TRP A 6 -23.34 24.05 13.66
C TRP A 6 -24.48 23.15 13.19
N ARG A 7 -24.90 23.27 11.93
CA ARG A 7 -25.94 22.41 11.35
C ARG A 7 -25.56 20.94 11.35
N LEU A 8 -24.30 20.62 11.07
CA LEU A 8 -23.80 19.23 11.09
C LEU A 8 -23.76 18.64 12.51
N TYR A 9 -23.36 19.42 13.51
CA TYR A 9 -23.39 18.94 14.90
C TYR A 9 -24.82 18.76 15.43
N ALA A 10 -25.74 19.66 15.07
CA ALA A 10 -27.15 19.51 15.38
C ALA A 10 -27.75 18.25 14.72
N ALA A 11 -27.42 17.98 13.45
CA ALA A 11 -27.85 16.78 12.76
C ALA A 11 -27.29 15.50 13.42
N LEU A 12 -26.03 15.50 13.85
CA LEU A 12 -25.40 14.38 14.55
C LEU A 12 -26.07 14.10 15.91
N ALA A 13 -26.39 15.15 16.67
CA ALA A 13 -27.08 15.04 17.95
C ALA A 13 -28.47 14.39 17.79
N ILE A 14 -29.23 14.84 16.78
CA ILE A 14 -30.56 14.31 16.49
C ILE A 14 -30.47 12.85 16.04
N ALA A 15 -29.54 12.53 15.14
CA ALA A 15 -29.35 11.16 14.66
C ALA A 15 -28.96 10.18 15.77
N ALA A 16 -28.03 10.58 16.65
CA ALA A 16 -27.60 9.77 17.79
C ALA A 16 -28.75 9.54 18.80
N GLY A 17 -29.51 10.60 19.14
CA GLY A 17 -30.66 10.49 20.03
C GLY A 17 -31.79 9.62 19.46
N ALA A 18 -32.12 9.81 18.19
CA ALA A 18 -33.15 9.02 17.50
C ALA A 18 -32.77 7.53 17.43
N THR A 19 -31.51 7.22 17.11
CA THR A 19 -31.01 5.84 17.03
C THR A 19 -31.10 5.15 18.40
N ALA A 20 -30.73 5.84 19.48
CA ALA A 20 -30.83 5.31 20.84
C ALA A 20 -32.31 5.08 21.26
N HIS A 21 -33.22 5.95 20.83
CA HIS A 21 -34.64 5.78 21.13
C HIS A 21 -35.25 4.59 20.39
N LEU A 22 -34.90 4.43 19.10
CA LEU A 22 -35.39 3.33 18.27
C LEU A 22 -34.83 1.97 18.70
N SER A 23 -33.68 1.92 19.36
CA SER A 23 -33.13 0.69 19.95
C SER A 23 -33.70 0.35 21.32
N GLY A 24 -34.69 1.11 21.81
CA GLY A 24 -35.39 0.86 23.07
C GLY A 24 -34.65 1.36 24.31
N ALA A 25 -33.68 2.27 24.17
CA ALA A 25 -33.00 2.84 25.32
C ALA A 25 -33.97 3.71 26.14
N GLY A 26 -33.88 3.62 27.47
CA GLY A 26 -34.68 4.45 28.38
C GLY A 26 -34.45 5.94 28.16
N GLY A 27 -35.44 6.77 28.51
CA GLY A 27 -35.44 8.21 28.19
C GLY A 27 -34.15 8.95 28.57
N LEU A 28 -33.54 8.61 29.71
CA LEU A 28 -32.26 9.19 30.14
C LEU A 28 -31.11 8.92 29.16
N TRP A 29 -31.02 7.69 28.64
CA TRP A 29 -29.95 7.29 27.73
C TRP A 29 -30.09 7.91 26.34
N THR A 30 -31.33 8.17 25.89
CA THR A 30 -31.58 8.86 24.61
C THR A 30 -31.10 10.31 24.64
N VAL A 31 -31.35 11.01 25.75
CA VAL A 31 -30.92 12.40 25.95
C VAL A 31 -29.39 12.47 26.08
N LEU A 32 -28.79 11.54 26.84
CA LEU A 32 -27.33 11.46 26.98
C LEU A 32 -26.62 11.19 25.65
N ALA A 33 -27.14 10.28 24.82
CA ALA A 33 -26.57 9.99 23.51
C ALA A 33 -26.56 11.23 22.59
N GLY A 34 -27.66 11.98 22.56
CA GLY A 34 -27.75 13.20 21.75
C GLY A 34 -26.83 14.34 22.21
N LEU A 35 -26.63 14.49 23.52
CA LEU A 35 -25.76 15.53 24.09
C LEU A 35 -24.27 15.19 24.00
N LEU A 36 -23.89 13.93 24.20
CA LEU A 36 -22.49 13.52 24.28
C LEU A 36 -21.84 13.28 22.90
N ALA A 37 -22.60 12.85 21.90
CA ALA A 37 -22.04 12.52 20.58
C ALA A 37 -21.30 13.71 19.91
N PRO A 38 -21.85 14.95 19.88
CA PRO A 38 -21.13 16.10 19.32
C PRO A 38 -19.89 16.48 20.15
N VAL A 39 -19.97 16.36 21.48
CA VAL A 39 -18.87 16.69 22.39
C VAL A 39 -17.68 15.74 22.20
N LEU A 40 -17.94 14.44 22.06
CA LEU A 40 -16.91 13.44 21.78
C LEU A 40 -16.19 13.70 20.45
N VAL A 41 -16.91 14.14 19.41
CA VAL A 41 -16.30 14.51 18.11
C VAL A 41 -15.45 15.78 18.21
N VAL A 42 -15.84 16.73 19.06
CA VAL A 42 -15.09 17.96 19.30
C VAL A 42 -13.84 17.71 20.16
N ALA A 43 -13.93 16.83 21.15
CA ALA A 43 -12.85 16.49 22.08
C ALA A 43 -11.92 15.37 21.59
N ALA A 44 -12.29 14.66 20.52
CA ALA A 44 -11.50 13.56 19.98
C ALA A 44 -10.09 14.00 19.55
N PRO A 45 -9.03 13.27 19.93
CA PRO A 45 -7.67 13.50 19.45
C PRO A 45 -7.61 13.50 17.91
N SER A 46 -6.67 14.26 17.34
CA SER A 46 -6.50 14.42 15.88
C SER A 46 -6.34 13.09 15.13
N PHE A 47 -5.78 12.06 15.78
CA PHE A 47 -5.66 10.72 15.24
C PHE A 47 -7.02 10.05 14.96
N VAL A 48 -8.01 10.22 15.85
CA VAL A 48 -9.37 9.67 15.68
C VAL A 48 -10.15 10.43 14.61
N ARG A 49 -9.97 11.76 14.54
CA ARG A 49 -10.53 12.58 13.44
C ARG A 49 -10.01 12.17 12.07
N SER A 50 -8.76 11.72 12.00
CA SER A 50 -8.13 11.27 10.75
C SER A 50 -8.69 9.94 10.26
N VAL A 51 -9.20 9.07 11.15
CA VAL A 51 -9.89 7.82 10.78
C VAL A 51 -11.25 8.11 10.15
N VAL A 52 -12.00 9.07 10.69
CA VAL A 52 -13.34 9.44 10.18
C VAL A 52 -13.26 10.30 8.92
N ALA A 53 -12.33 11.26 8.86
CA ALA A 53 -12.11 12.06 7.65
C ALA A 53 -11.44 11.27 6.52
N GLY A 54 -10.66 10.24 6.85
CA GLY A 54 -10.06 9.31 5.90
C GLY A 54 -11.05 8.37 5.21
N ALA A 55 -12.26 8.20 5.77
CA ALA A 55 -13.30 7.36 5.18
C ALA A 55 -14.10 8.06 4.05
N ALA A 56 -13.98 9.38 3.89
CA ALA A 56 -14.89 10.16 3.05
C ALA A 56 -14.22 11.16 2.08
N THR A 57 -12.93 11.01 1.77
CA THR A 57 -12.29 11.91 0.79
C THR A 57 -11.55 11.11 -0.29
N PRO A 58 -12.14 10.95 -1.49
CA PRO A 58 -11.40 10.57 -2.69
C PRO A 58 -10.37 11.67 -3.00
N GLY A 59 -9.09 11.30 -3.11
CA GLY A 59 -8.01 12.22 -3.47
C GLY A 59 -8.07 12.61 -4.95
N PRO A 60 -7.98 13.90 -5.33
CA PRO A 60 -8.02 14.36 -6.74
C PRO A 60 -6.84 13.96 -7.65
N ARG A 61 -6.17 12.82 -7.40
CA ARG A 61 -5.06 12.31 -8.23
C ARG A 61 -5.09 10.79 -8.39
N GLU A 62 -6.27 10.24 -8.60
CA GLU A 62 -6.39 8.90 -9.17
C GLU A 62 -6.02 8.98 -10.67
N ASN A 63 -4.76 8.66 -11.00
CA ASN A 63 -4.43 8.30 -12.38
C ASN A 63 -5.24 7.03 -12.73
N PRO A 64 -5.85 6.96 -13.93
CA PRO A 64 -6.67 5.82 -14.34
C PRO A 64 -5.75 4.67 -14.73
N VAL A 65 -5.22 3.97 -13.72
CA VAL A 65 -5.04 2.52 -13.85
C VAL A 65 -6.35 1.95 -13.34
N ASP A 66 -7.34 1.98 -14.23
CA ASP A 66 -8.70 1.43 -14.13
C ASP A 66 -9.30 1.39 -12.71
N ALA A 67 -10.20 2.33 -12.41
CA ALA A 67 -10.92 2.41 -11.14
C ALA A 67 -11.59 1.07 -10.71
N ASP A 68 -11.78 0.14 -11.65
CA ASP A 68 -12.43 -1.15 -11.45
C ASP A 68 -11.49 -2.35 -11.28
N MET A 69 -10.16 -2.20 -11.44
CA MET A 69 -9.22 -3.34 -11.41
C MET A 69 -9.12 -3.98 -10.02
N SER A 70 -9.45 -5.25 -9.80
CA SER A 70 -9.27 -5.91 -8.50
C SER A 70 -7.80 -6.04 -8.06
N GLY A 71 -7.55 -6.47 -6.82
CA GLY A 71 -6.18 -6.69 -6.33
C GLY A 71 -5.42 -7.74 -7.13
N THR A 72 -6.08 -8.85 -7.47
CA THR A 72 -5.50 -9.92 -8.29
C THR A 72 -5.30 -9.48 -9.74
N GLU A 73 -6.20 -8.68 -10.29
CA GLU A 73 -6.00 -8.08 -11.63
C GLU A 73 -4.81 -7.11 -11.65
N PHE A 74 -4.54 -6.44 -10.53
CA PHE A 74 -3.34 -5.60 -10.39
C PHE A 74 -2.06 -6.44 -10.33
N GLU A 75 -2.06 -7.56 -9.62
CA GLU A 75 -0.95 -8.53 -9.65
C GLU A 75 -0.71 -9.04 -11.07
N ASP A 76 -1.76 -9.41 -11.80
CA ASP A 76 -1.69 -9.83 -13.21
C ASP A 76 -1.15 -8.72 -14.13
N TYR A 77 -1.56 -7.47 -13.90
CA TYR A 77 -1.04 -6.32 -14.61
C TYR A 77 0.47 -6.16 -14.39
N VAL A 78 0.94 -6.22 -13.15
CA VAL A 78 2.37 -6.16 -12.80
C VAL A 78 3.12 -7.35 -13.42
N ALA A 79 2.56 -8.56 -13.34
CA ALA A 79 3.13 -9.78 -13.91
C ALA A 79 3.28 -9.68 -15.44
N ARG A 80 2.28 -9.12 -16.15
CA ARG A 80 2.39 -8.89 -17.60
C ARG A 80 3.54 -7.96 -17.93
N ILE A 81 3.70 -6.85 -17.21
CA ILE A 81 4.84 -5.93 -17.41
C ILE A 81 6.16 -6.64 -17.15
N ALA A 82 6.26 -7.40 -16.06
CA ALA A 82 7.45 -8.18 -15.70
C ALA A 82 7.82 -9.19 -16.80
N ARG A 83 6.83 -9.92 -17.37
CA ARG A 83 7.05 -10.89 -18.46
C ARG A 83 7.65 -10.23 -19.70
N THR A 84 7.29 -8.97 -20.00
CA THR A 84 7.90 -8.23 -21.12
C THR A 84 9.39 -7.92 -20.95
N CYS A 85 9.96 -8.15 -19.76
CA CYS A 85 11.38 -7.98 -19.49
C CYS A 85 12.24 -9.14 -19.98
N GLY A 86 11.63 -10.25 -20.45
CA GLY A 86 12.35 -11.41 -20.97
C GLY A 86 12.98 -12.29 -19.89
N VAL A 87 12.48 -12.22 -18.67
CA VAL A 87 12.92 -13.03 -17.52
C VAL A 87 11.75 -13.89 -17.01
N PRO A 88 12.02 -15.01 -16.31
CA PRO A 88 10.97 -15.82 -15.70
C PRO A 88 10.15 -15.01 -14.71
N VAL A 89 8.84 -15.24 -14.71
CA VAL A 89 7.89 -14.65 -13.77
C VAL A 89 6.99 -15.76 -13.27
N ILE A 90 6.95 -15.95 -11.96
CA ILE A 90 6.08 -16.90 -11.27
C ILE A 90 5.13 -16.08 -10.40
N MET A 91 3.83 -16.32 -10.53
CA MET A 91 2.84 -15.84 -9.56
C MET A 91 2.73 -16.86 -8.44
N THR A 92 2.71 -16.42 -7.19
CA THR A 92 2.55 -17.30 -6.04
C THR A 92 1.08 -17.62 -5.81
N SER A 93 0.83 -18.68 -5.04
CA SER A 93 -0.53 -19.07 -4.65
C SER A 93 -1.13 -18.05 -3.68
N MET A 94 -2.44 -17.83 -3.76
CA MET A 94 -3.15 -16.90 -2.87
C MET A 94 -3.12 -17.26 -1.38
N THR A 95 -2.69 -18.47 -1.05
CA THR A 95 -2.50 -18.93 0.33
C THR A 95 -1.07 -19.43 0.50
N GLY A 96 -0.39 -18.99 1.57
CA GLY A 96 0.97 -19.44 1.88
C GLY A 96 2.06 -18.80 1.00
N ASP A 97 1.80 -17.62 0.45
CA ASP A 97 2.75 -16.83 -0.34
C ASP A 97 3.85 -16.15 0.50
N TRP A 98 3.63 -16.04 1.81
CA TRP A 98 4.47 -15.30 2.76
C TRP A 98 4.58 -13.80 2.45
N GLY A 99 3.58 -13.23 1.77
CA GLY A 99 3.62 -11.82 1.36
C GLY A 99 4.52 -11.55 0.15
N VAL A 100 4.60 -12.50 -0.78
CA VAL A 100 5.28 -12.35 -2.07
C VAL A 100 4.31 -12.77 -3.15
N ASP A 101 3.80 -11.83 -3.95
CA ASP A 101 2.82 -12.14 -5.00
C ASP A 101 3.51 -12.64 -6.28
N LEU A 102 4.70 -12.11 -6.60
CA LEU A 102 5.48 -12.49 -7.77
C LEU A 102 6.93 -12.80 -7.43
N ILE A 103 7.49 -13.79 -8.12
CA ILE A 103 8.92 -14.09 -8.16
C ILE A 103 9.41 -13.83 -9.57
N VAL A 104 10.40 -12.96 -9.73
CA VAL A 104 10.90 -12.49 -11.03
C VAL A 104 12.40 -12.75 -11.15
N GLY A 105 12.85 -13.28 -12.28
CA GLY A 105 14.27 -13.48 -12.59
C GLY A 105 14.79 -14.89 -12.34
N HIS A 106 16.11 -15.01 -12.35
CA HIS A 106 16.83 -16.28 -12.20
C HIS A 106 17.59 -16.32 -10.88
N ARG A 107 17.82 -17.53 -10.36
CA ARG A 107 18.75 -17.72 -9.25
C ARG A 107 20.18 -17.32 -9.67
N PRO A 108 21.02 -16.84 -8.74
CA PRO A 108 20.70 -16.57 -7.33
C PRO A 108 19.99 -15.22 -7.12
N HIS A 109 19.89 -14.37 -8.13
CA HIS A 109 19.42 -12.98 -8.02
C HIS A 109 17.93 -12.82 -8.35
N ARG A 110 17.06 -13.60 -7.69
CA ARG A 110 15.61 -13.48 -7.87
C ARG A 110 15.05 -12.31 -7.07
N LEU A 111 14.04 -11.68 -7.66
CA LEU A 111 13.29 -10.56 -7.11
C LEU A 111 11.94 -11.03 -6.60
N ALA A 112 11.69 -10.85 -5.30
CA ALA A 112 10.38 -10.99 -4.69
C ALA A 112 9.60 -9.69 -4.84
N VAL A 113 8.35 -9.76 -5.28
CA VAL A 113 7.49 -8.60 -5.50
C VAL A 113 6.20 -8.75 -4.72
N GLN A 114 5.87 -7.76 -3.90
CA GLN A 114 4.53 -7.60 -3.35
C GLN A 114 3.82 -6.48 -4.10
N CYS A 115 2.64 -6.77 -4.61
CA CYS A 115 1.70 -5.85 -5.20
C CYS A 115 0.70 -5.38 -4.14
N LYS A 116 0.41 -4.09 -4.09
CA LYS A 116 -0.65 -3.52 -3.24
C LYS A 116 -1.49 -2.56 -4.06
N ARG A 117 -2.73 -2.97 -4.37
CA ARG A 117 -3.73 -2.06 -4.90
C ARG A 117 -4.59 -1.50 -3.78
N LEU A 118 -4.46 -0.22 -3.44
CA LEU A 118 -5.19 0.42 -2.35
C LEU A 118 -5.71 1.80 -2.78
N SER A 119 -6.76 2.28 -2.11
CA SER A 119 -7.28 3.65 -2.23
C SER A 119 -6.55 4.67 -1.34
N ARG A 120 -5.46 4.25 -0.70
CA ARG A 120 -4.69 5.05 0.27
C ARG A 120 -3.21 4.73 0.19
N PRO A 121 -2.33 5.61 0.71
CA PRO A 121 -0.91 5.34 0.73
C PRO A 121 -0.55 4.01 1.41
N VAL A 122 0.42 3.31 0.83
CA VAL A 122 0.90 2.02 1.32
C VAL A 122 1.81 2.23 2.54
N GLY A 123 1.51 1.49 3.60
CA GLY A 123 2.23 1.51 4.88
C GLY A 123 3.46 0.60 4.90
N ALA A 124 4.21 0.66 6.01
CA ALA A 124 5.42 -0.14 6.20
C ALA A 124 5.18 -1.67 6.21
N GLY A 125 3.96 -2.12 6.52
CA GLY A 125 3.60 -3.54 6.53
C GLY A 125 3.89 -4.26 5.21
N ALA A 126 3.62 -3.62 4.06
CA ALA A 126 3.92 -4.22 2.76
C ALA A 126 5.42 -4.46 2.53
N VAL A 127 6.28 -3.61 3.11
CA VAL A 127 7.73 -3.78 3.07
C VAL A 127 8.15 -4.91 4.01
N GLN A 128 7.57 -4.97 5.22
CA GLN A 128 7.84 -6.04 6.19
C GLN A 128 7.50 -7.41 5.62
N GLU A 129 6.31 -7.53 5.01
CA GLU A 129 5.81 -8.74 4.35
C GLU A 129 6.81 -9.24 3.30
N VAL A 130 7.13 -8.42 2.28
CA VAL A 130 8.01 -8.86 1.18
C VAL A 130 9.46 -9.12 1.64
N VAL A 131 9.96 -8.36 2.62
CA VAL A 131 11.30 -8.56 3.18
C VAL A 131 11.40 -9.87 3.95
N ALA A 132 10.38 -10.20 4.73
CA ALA A 132 10.32 -11.48 5.44
C ALA A 132 10.02 -12.66 4.51
N GLY A 133 9.20 -12.45 3.47
CA GLY A 133 8.79 -13.49 2.52
C GLY A 133 9.83 -13.84 1.48
N ALA A 134 10.68 -12.90 1.06
CA ALA A 134 11.73 -13.14 0.07
C ALA A 134 12.63 -14.37 0.34
N PRO A 135 13.19 -14.58 1.55
CA PRO A 135 13.99 -15.78 1.83
C PRO A 135 13.17 -17.08 1.75
N MET A 136 11.86 -17.04 2.07
CA MET A 136 10.97 -18.20 1.95
C MET A 136 10.78 -18.65 0.49
N GLN A 137 11.08 -17.77 -0.47
CA GLN A 137 10.98 -18.01 -1.91
C GLN A 137 12.37 -18.03 -2.61
N ASP A 138 13.47 -18.17 -1.84
CA ASP A 138 14.87 -17.92 -2.23
C ASP A 138 15.06 -16.75 -3.21
N CYS A 139 14.52 -15.59 -2.83
CA CYS A 139 14.75 -14.31 -3.48
C CYS A 139 15.77 -13.48 -2.66
N THR A 140 16.64 -12.75 -3.36
CA THR A 140 17.68 -11.92 -2.74
C THR A 140 17.41 -10.43 -2.89
N GLN A 141 16.42 -10.06 -3.70
CA GLN A 141 15.97 -8.69 -3.90
C GLN A 141 14.48 -8.60 -3.58
N THR A 142 14.03 -7.43 -3.15
CA THR A 142 12.63 -7.17 -2.82
C THR A 142 12.11 -5.91 -3.50
N MET A 143 10.84 -5.92 -3.85
CA MET A 143 10.14 -4.77 -4.41
C MET A 143 8.69 -4.73 -3.94
N VAL A 144 8.19 -3.53 -3.65
CA VAL A 144 6.74 -3.28 -3.48
C VAL A 144 6.25 -2.43 -4.64
N VAL A 145 5.18 -2.87 -5.29
CA VAL A 145 4.52 -2.17 -6.40
C VAL A 145 3.11 -1.79 -5.98
N THR A 146 2.70 -0.56 -6.24
CA THR A 146 1.35 -0.08 -5.90
C THR A 146 0.82 0.95 -6.90
N ASN A 147 -0.50 1.08 -6.97
CA ASN A 147 -1.19 2.16 -7.67
C ASN A 147 -1.13 3.51 -6.91
N HIS A 148 -0.69 3.52 -5.65
CA HIS A 148 -0.68 4.71 -4.80
C HIS A 148 0.74 5.15 -4.43
N GLU A 149 0.86 6.18 -3.61
CA GLU A 149 2.12 6.58 -2.96
C GLU A 149 2.44 5.72 -1.72
N PHE A 150 3.68 5.82 -1.23
CA PHE A 150 4.13 5.21 0.02
C PHE A 150 4.19 6.22 1.15
N THR A 151 3.84 5.78 2.35
CA THR A 151 4.01 6.58 3.58
C THR A 151 5.51 6.84 3.88
N PRO A 152 5.86 7.89 4.63
CA PRO A 152 7.25 8.15 5.03
C PRO A 152 7.88 6.98 5.79
N ALA A 153 7.11 6.28 6.64
CA ALA A 153 7.57 5.10 7.35
C ALA A 153 7.91 3.94 6.41
N ALA A 154 7.09 3.69 5.38
CA ALA A 154 7.36 2.67 4.37
C ALA A 154 8.64 2.99 3.58
N ARG A 155 8.85 4.26 3.19
CA ARG A 155 10.06 4.70 2.49
C ARG A 155 11.32 4.49 3.35
N LYS A 156 11.27 4.92 4.61
CA LYS A 156 12.38 4.74 5.56
C LYS A 156 12.72 3.26 5.79
N LEU A 157 11.71 2.41 5.92
CA LEU A 157 11.93 0.98 6.10
C LEU A 157 12.48 0.32 4.83
N ALA A 158 11.97 0.71 3.66
CA ALA A 158 12.44 0.21 2.39
C ALA A 158 13.91 0.55 2.14
N GLU A 159 14.32 1.78 2.46
CA GLU A 159 15.72 2.21 2.41
C GLU A 159 16.61 1.34 3.30
N LEU A 160 16.20 1.09 4.55
CA LEU A 160 16.95 0.27 5.50
C LEU A 160 17.19 -1.17 5.00
N HIS A 161 16.19 -1.75 4.32
CA HIS A 161 16.24 -3.14 3.85
C HIS A 161 16.61 -3.28 2.37
N GLY A 162 16.94 -2.18 1.67
CA GLY A 162 17.19 -2.21 0.22
C GLY A 162 15.99 -2.65 -0.62
N CYS A 163 14.77 -2.46 -0.10
CA CYS A 163 13.53 -2.79 -0.81
C CYS A 163 13.20 -1.71 -1.85
N THR A 164 13.00 -2.10 -3.10
CA THR A 164 12.64 -1.15 -4.16
C THR A 164 11.16 -0.77 -4.06
N LEU A 165 10.84 0.51 -4.11
CA LEU A 165 9.47 1.00 -4.10
C LEU A 165 9.07 1.53 -5.48
N VAL A 166 7.94 1.06 -6.02
CA VAL A 166 7.34 1.55 -7.26
C VAL A 166 5.92 2.01 -6.97
N GLY A 167 5.73 3.33 -6.88
CA GLY A 167 4.42 3.92 -6.64
C GLY A 167 3.64 4.14 -7.94
N GLY A 168 2.40 4.62 -7.83
CA GLY A 168 1.53 4.87 -8.99
C GLY A 168 2.16 5.77 -10.06
N ALA A 169 2.85 6.84 -9.63
CA ALA A 169 3.56 7.75 -10.54
C ALA A 169 4.78 7.09 -11.23
N ASP A 170 5.33 6.03 -10.64
CA ASP A 170 6.51 5.31 -11.13
C ASP A 170 6.17 4.05 -11.92
N LEU A 171 4.89 3.63 -11.97
CA LEU A 171 4.43 2.47 -12.74
C LEU A 171 4.87 2.50 -14.22
N PRO A 172 4.85 3.64 -14.95
CA PRO A 172 5.38 3.69 -16.32
C PRO A 172 6.86 3.28 -16.42
N ARG A 173 7.62 3.38 -15.34
CA ARG A 173 9.05 3.01 -15.26
C ARG A 173 9.27 1.59 -14.76
N LEU A 174 8.23 0.87 -14.35
CA LEU A 174 8.33 -0.47 -13.74
C LEU A 174 9.16 -1.44 -14.60
N ARG A 175 8.93 -1.49 -15.91
CA ARG A 175 9.72 -2.33 -16.84
C ARG A 175 11.21 -2.05 -16.74
N SER A 176 11.61 -0.77 -16.75
CA SER A 176 13.02 -0.39 -16.67
C SER A 176 13.64 -0.74 -15.31
N THR A 177 12.86 -0.62 -14.25
CA THR A 177 13.26 -1.00 -12.88
C THR A 177 13.48 -2.50 -12.78
N ILE A 178 12.54 -3.32 -13.25
CA ILE A 178 12.68 -4.79 -13.25
C ILE A 178 13.91 -5.22 -14.06
N ARG A 179 14.11 -4.67 -15.27
CA ARG A 179 15.29 -4.99 -16.09
C ARG A 179 16.61 -4.65 -15.42
N ARG A 180 16.66 -3.57 -14.62
CA ARG A 180 17.85 -3.18 -13.86
C ARG A 180 18.12 -4.16 -12.72
N LEU A 181 17.07 -4.52 -11.96
CA LEU A 181 17.20 -5.41 -10.80
C LEU A 181 17.56 -6.85 -11.20
N THR A 182 16.99 -7.32 -12.31
CA THR A 182 17.14 -8.72 -12.79
C THR A 182 18.29 -8.93 -13.76
N ARG A 183 19.10 -7.89 -14.03
CA ARG A 183 20.28 -8.04 -14.89
C ARG A 183 21.28 -8.97 -14.17
N PRO A 184 21.89 -9.95 -14.87
CA PRO A 184 22.99 -10.72 -14.30
C PRO A 184 24.08 -9.77 -13.80
N ALA A 185 24.58 -10.00 -12.58
CA ALA A 185 25.74 -9.25 -12.10
C ALA A 185 26.88 -9.45 -13.11
N GLU A 186 27.36 -8.36 -13.69
CA GLU A 186 28.54 -8.40 -14.56
C GLU A 186 29.72 -8.88 -13.70
N PRO A 187 30.50 -9.89 -14.14
CA PRO A 187 31.69 -10.27 -13.40
C PRO A 187 32.59 -9.02 -13.29
N PRO A 188 33.26 -8.79 -12.14
CA PRO A 188 34.11 -7.63 -11.99
C PRO A 188 35.11 -7.60 -13.14
N SER A 189 35.15 -6.49 -13.88
CA SER A 189 36.07 -6.28 -14.99
C SER A 189 37.48 -6.55 -14.49
N SER A 190 38.10 -7.64 -14.96
CA SER A 190 39.51 -7.93 -14.73
C SER A 190 40.34 -6.88 -15.44
N SER A 191 40.61 -5.77 -14.75
CA SER A 191 41.60 -4.76 -15.14
C SER A 191 42.94 -5.06 -14.46
N ALA A 192 43.32 -6.34 -14.36
CA ALA A 192 44.68 -6.70 -13.98
C ALA A 192 45.59 -6.46 -15.21
N PRO A 193 46.64 -5.61 -15.11
CA PRO A 193 47.59 -5.44 -16.20
C PRO A 193 48.22 -6.80 -16.55
N ARG A 194 48.24 -7.15 -17.83
CA ARG A 194 49.05 -8.29 -18.30
C ARG A 194 50.52 -8.03 -17.96
N PRO A 195 51.24 -8.99 -17.36
CA PRO A 195 52.68 -8.85 -17.21
C PRO A 195 53.34 -8.72 -18.60
N PRO A 196 54.39 -7.88 -18.73
CA PRO A 196 55.08 -7.70 -20.00
C PRO A 196 55.73 -9.01 -20.48
N PRO A 197 55.93 -9.15 -21.81
CA PRO A 197 56.52 -10.34 -22.43
C PRO A 197 57.96 -10.59 -22.00
#